data_AF-A0A9D0ZQP3-F1
#
_entry.id   AF-A0A9D0ZQP3-F1
#
_cell.length_a   1.000
_cell.length_b   1.000
_cell.length_c   1.000
_cell.angle_alpha   90.00
_cell.angle_beta   90.00
_cell.angle_gamma   90.00
#
_symmetry.space_group_name_H-M   'P 1'
#
loop_
_entity.id
_entity.type
_entity.pdbx_description
1 polymer ?
#
loop_
_entity_poly.entity_id
_entity_poly.type
_entity_poly.pdbx_seq_one_letter_code
_entity_poly.pdbx_strand_id
1 'polypeptide(L)'
;MKRATYVDKQGNTVNQTFENKKPLLNIFFIIGTILPIVMVGFIIYTMVQNNNCIKIYDAIKSSALKYLQDSEDLPSEEGESTRVYIDKLYDGFLSSSQTNNLRCSGTVKVTKYKNDYIYTLDVRGCDKCSTNIKYTTWSNEQTAYPSNRAIVDIVPYYNYYEREVNNTDWSIYLTQDEISKKESKYGVKLPKDKTILPEVPTEANVVDIETQNKYQYRYQDKRWYWYDIEGDYSEFSSEQPEGYANKDDRVFILTDWTDWSQSAPEEKDYRSVQTAVGRKYYYLDGNDKVYYNSGQYAAPEEVDTEKYDHFDDDTVTLYRYQDRQWRWYNGQRRQYSMLTSTQPEGRPYRDDDTETLTSFSGWSDESKLNEENQSYRIEERRTVTRYRQVYEILSLKVLDKPLNHDDFEKEIGTSIPEFMEREDRKIEITYKFKYRKPA
;
A
#
# COMPACT_ATOMS: atom_id res chain seq x y z
N MET A 1 -41.13 7.22 -85.33
CA MET A 1 -41.69 8.17 -84.34
C MET A 1 -40.89 9.47 -84.41
N LYS A 2 -41.57 10.61 -84.48
CA LYS A 2 -41.06 11.93 -84.90
C LYS A 2 -40.00 12.49 -83.94
N ARG A 3 -38.83 12.90 -84.47
CA ARG A 3 -37.91 13.82 -83.78
C ARG A 3 -38.45 15.24 -83.91
N ALA A 4 -38.64 15.94 -82.79
CA ALA A 4 -38.99 17.36 -82.79
C ALA A 4 -37.76 18.19 -83.21
N THR A 5 -37.87 18.88 -84.34
CA THR A 5 -36.90 19.88 -84.81
C THR A 5 -37.30 21.25 -84.25
N TYR A 6 -36.40 21.89 -83.52
CA TYR A 6 -36.59 23.26 -83.04
C TYR A 6 -36.23 24.24 -84.18
N VAL A 7 -37.06 25.26 -84.40
CA VAL A 7 -36.86 26.35 -85.36
C VAL A 7 -36.81 27.68 -84.62
N ASP A 8 -36.01 28.64 -85.09
CA ASP A 8 -35.95 29.99 -84.52
C ASP A 8 -37.14 30.86 -84.97
N LYS A 9 -37.21 32.11 -84.46
CA LYS A 9 -38.31 33.06 -84.76
C LYS A 9 -38.36 33.51 -86.24
N GLN A 10 -37.40 33.11 -87.08
CA GLN A 10 -37.39 33.36 -88.52
C GLN A 10 -37.59 32.08 -89.35
N GLY A 11 -37.84 30.93 -88.71
CA GLY A 11 -38.21 29.69 -89.40
C GLY A 11 -37.03 28.83 -89.88
N ASN A 12 -35.81 29.09 -89.41
CA ASN A 12 -34.64 28.28 -89.77
C ASN A 12 -34.49 27.08 -88.83
N THR A 13 -34.14 25.91 -89.37
CA THR A 13 -33.93 24.68 -88.60
C THR A 13 -32.68 24.76 -87.72
N VAL A 14 -32.86 24.64 -86.39
CA VAL A 14 -31.75 24.62 -85.43
C VAL A 14 -31.15 23.22 -85.44
N ASN A 15 -30.09 23.03 -86.23
CA ASN A 15 -29.19 21.89 -86.06
C ASN A 15 -28.48 22.05 -84.71
N GLN A 16 -28.99 21.40 -83.65
CA GLN A 16 -28.20 21.19 -82.44
C GLN A 16 -27.12 20.15 -82.76
N THR A 17 -26.03 20.59 -83.37
CA THR A 17 -24.80 19.82 -83.44
C THR A 17 -24.31 19.58 -82.01
N PHE A 18 -24.55 18.37 -81.50
CA PHE A 18 -23.86 17.82 -80.32
C PHE A 18 -22.32 17.89 -80.47
N GLU A 19 -21.81 18.12 -81.68
CA GLU A 19 -20.39 18.39 -81.96
C GLU A 19 -19.87 19.69 -81.36
N ASN A 20 -20.70 20.74 -81.21
CA ASN A 20 -20.25 22.02 -80.62
C ASN A 20 -20.26 22.06 -79.08
N LYS A 21 -20.81 21.03 -78.41
CA LYS A 21 -20.76 20.90 -76.94
C LYS A 21 -19.77 19.85 -76.43
N LYS A 22 -19.17 19.04 -77.31
CA LYS A 22 -18.07 18.12 -76.98
C LYS A 22 -16.92 18.77 -76.20
N PRO A 23 -16.39 19.97 -76.58
CA PRO A 23 -15.32 20.59 -75.80
C PRO A 23 -15.79 21.05 -74.42
N LEU A 24 -17.02 21.58 -74.32
CA LEU A 24 -17.61 22.04 -73.06
C LEU A 24 -17.92 20.88 -72.09
N LEU A 25 -18.49 19.78 -72.59
CA LEU A 25 -18.72 18.56 -71.79
C LEU A 25 -17.41 17.88 -71.39
N ASN A 26 -16.40 17.86 -72.26
CA ASN A 26 -15.06 17.38 -71.92
C ASN A 26 -14.41 18.26 -70.84
N ILE A 27 -14.54 19.59 -70.91
CA ILE A 27 -14.06 20.49 -69.85
C ILE A 27 -14.76 20.21 -68.53
N PHE A 28 -16.09 20.02 -68.52
CA PHE A 28 -16.83 19.66 -67.30
C PHE A 28 -16.47 18.27 -66.77
N PHE A 29 -16.18 17.29 -67.63
CA PHE A 29 -15.70 15.97 -67.23
C PHE A 29 -14.28 16.03 -66.65
N ILE A 30 -13.38 16.77 -67.31
CA ILE A 30 -12.00 17.02 -66.86
C ILE A 30 -12.03 17.74 -65.51
N ILE A 31 -12.79 18.82 -65.36
CA ILE A 31 -12.92 19.53 -64.08
C ILE A 31 -13.61 18.65 -63.02
N GLY A 32 -14.67 17.93 -63.38
CA GLY A 32 -15.42 17.08 -62.45
C GLY A 32 -14.70 15.81 -62.00
N THR A 33 -13.67 15.34 -62.73
CA THR A 33 -12.88 14.16 -62.34
C THR A 33 -11.45 14.50 -61.91
N ILE A 34 -10.76 15.41 -62.60
CA ILE A 34 -9.37 15.77 -62.27
C ILE A 34 -9.31 16.68 -61.04
N LEU A 35 -10.24 17.63 -60.87
CA LEU A 35 -10.20 18.56 -59.74
C LEU A 35 -10.35 17.84 -58.38
N PRO A 36 -11.28 16.88 -58.21
CA PRO A 36 -11.33 16.05 -57.01
C PRO A 36 -10.05 15.22 -56.80
N ILE A 37 -9.47 14.65 -57.86
CA ILE A 37 -8.22 13.87 -57.76
C ILE A 37 -7.04 14.76 -57.31
N VAL A 38 -6.94 15.98 -57.86
CA VAL A 38 -5.93 16.97 -57.45
C VAL A 38 -6.16 17.41 -56.01
N MET A 39 -7.41 17.62 -55.60
CA MET A 39 -7.76 18.00 -54.23
C MET A 39 -7.44 16.90 -53.23
N VAL A 40 -7.77 15.63 -53.54
CA VAL A 40 -7.40 14.46 -52.76
C VAL A 40 -5.88 14.30 -52.72
N GLY A 41 -5.19 14.48 -53.85
CA GLY A 41 -3.73 14.47 -53.91
C GLY A 41 -3.09 15.56 -53.04
N PHE A 42 -3.69 16.76 -52.99
CA PHE A 42 -3.26 17.86 -52.13
C PHE A 42 -3.52 17.57 -50.64
N ILE A 43 -4.66 16.98 -50.30
CA ILE A 43 -4.97 16.54 -48.93
C ILE A 43 -3.97 15.45 -48.49
N ILE A 44 -3.72 14.45 -49.33
CA ILE A 44 -2.74 13.40 -49.04
C ILE A 44 -1.33 14.00 -48.92
N TYR A 45 -0.94 14.87 -49.83
CA TYR A 45 0.37 15.54 -49.78
C TYR A 45 0.54 16.35 -48.49
N THR A 46 -0.46 17.15 -48.10
CA THR A 46 -0.42 17.95 -46.86
C THR A 46 -0.41 17.06 -45.61
N MET A 47 -1.17 15.95 -45.60
CA MET A 47 -1.12 14.95 -44.52
C MET A 47 0.24 14.28 -44.41
N VAL A 48 0.84 13.85 -45.53
CA VAL A 48 2.16 13.21 -45.57
C VAL A 48 3.24 14.20 -45.11
N GLN A 49 3.21 15.44 -45.57
CA GLN A 49 4.14 16.48 -45.11
C GLN A 49 3.98 16.75 -43.62
N ASN A 50 2.74 16.81 -43.11
CA ASN A 50 2.49 17.03 -41.69
C ASN A 50 3.05 15.89 -40.84
N ASN A 51 2.81 14.64 -41.24
CA ASN A 51 3.33 13.44 -40.58
C ASN A 51 4.86 13.38 -40.61
N ASN A 52 5.49 13.77 -41.73
CA ASN A 52 6.95 13.83 -41.82
C ASN A 52 7.54 14.85 -40.86
N CYS A 53 6.92 16.03 -40.71
CA CYS A 53 7.39 17.01 -39.73
C CYS A 53 7.20 16.54 -38.29
N ILE A 54 6.10 15.85 -37.97
CA ILE A 54 5.88 15.28 -36.64
C ILE A 54 6.97 14.26 -36.31
N LYS A 55 7.32 13.36 -37.26
CA LYS A 55 8.42 12.41 -37.08
C LYS A 55 9.76 13.10 -36.81
N ILE A 56 10.06 14.19 -37.53
CA ILE A 56 11.26 15.00 -37.29
C ILE A 56 11.25 15.59 -35.89
N TYR A 57 10.12 16.19 -35.48
CA TYR A 57 9.96 16.76 -34.15
C TYR A 57 10.14 15.71 -33.05
N ASP A 58 9.56 14.52 -33.19
CA ASP A 58 9.68 13.47 -32.20
C ASP A 58 11.09 12.87 -32.13
N ALA A 59 11.79 12.78 -33.26
CA ALA A 59 13.21 12.43 -33.28
C ALA A 59 14.04 13.47 -32.51
N ILE A 60 13.83 14.77 -32.77
CA ILE A 60 14.54 15.86 -32.09
C ILE A 60 14.24 15.85 -30.58
N LYS A 61 12.98 15.67 -30.17
CA LYS A 61 12.58 15.56 -28.75
C LYS A 61 13.26 14.39 -28.06
N SER A 62 13.21 13.21 -28.70
CA SER A 62 13.79 11.98 -28.14
C SER A 62 15.30 12.09 -28.01
N SER A 63 15.98 12.69 -28.99
CA SER A 63 17.42 12.94 -28.93
C SER A 63 17.78 13.98 -27.88
N ALA A 64 16.97 15.03 -27.70
CA ALA A 64 17.17 16.02 -26.65
C ALA A 64 17.02 15.41 -25.25
N LEU A 65 16.02 14.54 -25.03
CA LEU A 65 15.87 13.82 -23.77
C LEU A 65 17.09 12.94 -23.47
N LYS A 66 17.54 12.13 -24.45
CA LYS A 66 18.72 11.28 -24.28
C LYS A 66 19.98 12.07 -23.98
N TYR A 67 20.17 13.20 -24.65
CA TYR A 67 21.29 14.09 -24.42
C TYR A 67 21.31 14.62 -22.97
N LEU A 68 20.16 15.09 -22.47
CA LEU A 68 20.07 15.59 -21.09
C LEU A 68 20.19 14.48 -20.03
N GLN A 69 19.76 13.26 -20.37
CA GLN A 69 19.96 12.10 -19.49
C GLN A 69 21.43 11.70 -19.41
N ASP A 70 22.17 11.76 -20.52
CA ASP A 70 23.60 11.44 -20.58
C ASP A 70 24.47 12.54 -19.94
N SER A 71 24.03 13.80 -20.02
CA SER A 71 24.73 14.94 -19.41
C SER A 71 24.34 15.23 -17.96
N GLU A 72 23.41 14.48 -17.39
CA GLU A 72 22.83 14.72 -16.05
C GLU A 72 22.19 16.12 -15.85
N ASP A 73 21.83 16.80 -16.95
CA ASP A 73 21.22 18.16 -16.94
C ASP A 73 19.70 18.16 -17.12
N LEU A 74 19.05 17.02 -16.90
CA LEU A 74 17.61 16.90 -17.03
C LEU A 74 16.91 17.61 -15.86
N PRO A 75 15.94 18.53 -16.11
CA PRO A 75 15.28 19.24 -15.02
C PRO A 75 14.58 18.26 -14.07
N SER A 76 14.88 18.37 -12.78
CA SER A 76 14.35 17.48 -11.74
C SER A 76 13.11 18.09 -11.08
N GLU A 77 13.10 19.41 -10.91
CA GLU A 77 12.06 20.12 -10.19
C GLU A 77 10.91 20.56 -11.10
N GLU A 78 9.70 20.52 -10.55
CA GLU A 78 8.48 20.89 -11.27
C GLU A 78 8.53 22.32 -11.83
N GLY A 79 8.24 22.48 -13.12
CA GLY A 79 8.28 23.78 -13.80
C GLY A 79 9.67 24.26 -14.22
N GLU A 80 10.74 23.62 -13.77
CA GLU A 80 12.10 23.88 -14.25
C GLU A 80 12.24 23.53 -15.74
N SER A 81 13.10 24.24 -16.46
CA SER A 81 13.34 23.96 -17.87
C SER A 81 14.79 24.15 -18.31
N THR A 82 15.26 23.20 -19.12
CA THR A 82 16.58 23.25 -19.77
C THR A 82 16.43 23.45 -21.27
N ARG A 83 17.34 24.21 -21.89
CA ARG A 83 17.37 24.43 -23.35
C ARG A 83 18.55 23.70 -23.97
N VAL A 84 18.24 22.88 -24.97
CA VAL A 84 19.23 22.16 -25.78
C VAL A 84 19.27 22.76 -27.19
N TYR A 85 20.46 23.05 -27.68
CA TYR A 85 20.66 23.46 -29.07
C TYR A 85 20.63 22.22 -29.97
N ILE A 86 19.81 22.26 -31.03
CA ILE A 86 19.61 21.11 -31.93
C ILE A 86 20.93 20.73 -32.62
N ASP A 87 21.77 21.70 -32.94
CA ASP A 87 23.06 21.47 -33.59
C ASP A 87 23.97 20.53 -32.78
N LYS A 88 23.95 20.64 -31.44
CA LYS A 88 24.71 19.78 -30.53
C LYS A 88 24.23 18.33 -30.55
N LEU A 89 22.95 18.10 -30.86
CA LEU A 89 22.39 16.75 -30.89
C LEU A 89 23.02 15.91 -32.02
N TYR A 90 23.51 16.55 -33.09
CA TYR A 90 24.16 15.83 -34.18
C TYR A 90 25.52 15.22 -33.81
N ASP A 91 26.05 15.52 -32.62
CA ASP A 91 27.27 14.93 -32.07
C ASP A 91 26.97 13.60 -31.35
N GLY A 92 26.26 12.69 -32.04
CA GLY A 92 26.04 11.31 -31.59
C GLY A 92 24.62 10.95 -31.12
N PHE A 93 23.73 11.93 -30.89
CA PHE A 93 22.37 11.67 -30.40
C PHE A 93 21.28 11.75 -31.48
N LEU A 94 21.54 12.48 -32.56
CA LEU A 94 20.65 12.72 -33.70
C LEU A 94 21.42 12.55 -35.00
N SER A 95 20.83 11.86 -35.97
CA SER A 95 21.41 11.70 -37.31
C SER A 95 20.61 12.46 -38.37
N SER A 96 21.28 12.86 -39.45
CA SER A 96 20.61 13.53 -40.57
C SER A 96 19.54 12.64 -41.22
N SER A 97 19.71 11.32 -41.23
CA SER A 97 18.71 10.38 -41.75
C SER A 97 17.38 10.42 -40.99
N GLN A 98 17.40 10.78 -39.70
CA GLN A 98 16.20 10.98 -38.87
C GLN A 98 15.53 12.35 -39.09
N THR A 99 16.20 13.25 -39.83
CA THR A 99 15.77 14.61 -40.13
C THR A 99 15.63 14.82 -41.65
N ASN A 100 15.18 13.80 -42.38
CA ASN A 100 15.03 13.78 -43.85
C ASN A 100 16.31 14.14 -44.61
N ASN A 101 17.46 13.69 -44.12
CA ASN A 101 18.80 13.97 -44.64
C ASN A 101 19.18 15.45 -44.61
N LEU A 102 18.55 16.25 -43.74
CA LEU A 102 18.88 17.65 -43.50
C LEU A 102 19.56 17.82 -42.14
N ARG A 103 20.34 18.89 -41.98
CA ARG A 103 20.81 19.35 -40.67
C ARG A 103 19.94 20.52 -40.22
N CYS A 104 19.08 20.26 -39.26
CA CYS A 104 18.18 21.25 -38.68
C CYS A 104 18.88 21.96 -37.50
N SER A 105 18.57 23.23 -37.26
CA SER A 105 19.15 24.02 -36.18
C SER A 105 18.08 24.60 -35.28
N GLY A 106 18.47 25.28 -34.20
CA GLY A 106 17.56 25.93 -33.27
C GLY A 106 17.60 25.31 -31.87
N THR A 107 16.46 25.28 -31.17
CA THR A 107 16.43 24.86 -29.75
C THR A 107 15.24 23.97 -29.40
N VAL A 108 15.45 23.12 -28.39
CA VAL A 108 14.42 22.37 -27.68
C VAL A 108 14.43 22.83 -26.23
N LYS A 109 13.33 23.39 -25.74
CA LYS A 109 13.14 23.63 -24.30
C LYS A 109 12.42 22.41 -23.74
N VAL A 110 13.05 21.72 -22.78
CA VAL A 110 12.49 20.59 -22.05
C VAL A 110 12.06 21.10 -20.69
N THR A 111 10.78 21.01 -20.36
CA THR A 111 10.22 21.51 -19.08
C THR A 111 9.63 20.36 -18.29
N LYS A 112 10.01 20.22 -17.02
CA LYS A 112 9.45 19.22 -16.10
C LYS A 112 7.98 19.55 -15.81
N TYR A 113 7.10 18.57 -16.01
CA TYR A 113 5.67 18.72 -15.76
C TYR A 113 5.07 17.41 -15.27
N LYS A 114 4.73 17.38 -13.98
CA LYS A 114 4.29 16.17 -13.29
C LYS A 114 5.32 15.05 -13.48
N ASN A 115 4.84 13.84 -13.70
CA ASN A 115 5.70 12.67 -13.89
C ASN A 115 6.37 12.62 -15.28
N ASP A 116 6.30 13.66 -16.12
CA ASP A 116 6.81 13.67 -17.50
C ASP A 116 7.43 15.04 -17.87
N TYR A 117 7.71 15.24 -19.16
CA TYR A 117 8.31 16.44 -19.72
C TYR A 117 7.50 16.97 -20.91
N ILE A 118 7.41 18.29 -21.00
CA ILE A 118 6.86 18.97 -22.20
C ILE A 118 8.01 19.60 -22.98
N TYR A 119 7.97 19.40 -24.30
CA TYR A 119 9.00 19.81 -25.22
C TYR A 119 8.49 20.95 -26.10
N THR A 120 9.13 22.12 -25.98
CA THR A 120 8.87 23.27 -26.84
C THR A 120 9.95 23.36 -27.91
N LEU A 121 9.55 23.27 -29.17
CA LEU A 121 10.46 23.24 -30.31
C LEU A 121 10.56 24.61 -31.01
N ASP A 122 11.78 25.05 -31.27
CA ASP A 122 12.14 26.09 -32.25
C ASP A 122 13.13 25.45 -33.24
N VAL A 123 12.59 24.79 -34.27
CA VAL A 123 13.37 24.15 -35.34
C VAL A 123 13.49 25.09 -36.53
N ARG A 124 14.69 25.24 -37.07
CA ARG A 124 15.03 26.08 -38.24
C ARG A 124 15.87 25.28 -39.23
N GLY A 125 15.95 25.76 -40.48
CA GLY A 125 16.75 25.12 -41.53
C GLY A 125 16.29 23.70 -41.91
N CYS A 126 15.03 23.35 -41.60
CA CYS A 126 14.48 22.01 -41.70
C CYS A 126 13.39 21.93 -42.79
N ASP A 127 13.65 22.60 -43.93
CA ASP A 127 12.69 22.80 -45.03
C ASP A 127 11.33 23.31 -44.51
N LYS A 128 10.20 22.87 -45.09
CA LYS A 128 8.82 23.17 -44.69
C LYS A 128 8.47 22.74 -43.25
N CYS A 129 9.32 21.94 -42.59
CA CYS A 129 9.17 21.57 -41.19
C CYS A 129 9.79 22.57 -40.22
N SER A 130 10.45 23.63 -40.71
CA SER A 130 10.91 24.73 -39.87
C SER A 130 9.73 25.40 -39.17
N THR A 131 9.85 25.58 -37.87
CA THR A 131 8.76 26.08 -37.01
C THR A 131 8.29 27.48 -37.40
N ASN A 132 9.22 28.34 -37.84
CA ASN A 132 8.93 29.69 -38.33
C ASN A 132 8.25 29.73 -39.72
N ILE A 133 8.25 28.63 -40.46
CA ILE A 133 7.53 28.50 -41.75
C ILE A 133 6.13 27.95 -41.51
N LYS A 134 6.01 26.95 -40.64
CA LYS A 134 4.76 26.22 -40.40
C LYS A 134 3.85 26.88 -39.36
N TYR A 135 4.39 27.75 -38.52
CA TYR A 135 3.65 28.39 -37.44
C TYR A 135 3.94 29.89 -37.34
N THR A 136 2.93 30.63 -36.87
CA THR A 136 2.97 32.08 -36.70
C THR A 136 3.14 32.44 -35.23
N THR A 137 2.25 33.27 -34.68
CA THR A 137 2.32 33.77 -33.31
C THR A 137 1.94 32.71 -32.28
N TRP A 138 2.37 32.93 -31.04
CA TRP A 138 1.84 32.21 -29.88
C TRP A 138 0.37 32.55 -29.64
N SER A 139 -0.38 31.60 -29.09
CA SER A 139 -1.68 31.87 -28.48
C SER A 139 -1.52 32.71 -27.22
N ASN A 140 -2.63 33.28 -26.75
CA ASN A 140 -2.73 33.72 -25.37
C ASN A 140 -2.55 32.51 -24.44
N GLU A 141 -2.17 32.78 -23.20
CA GLU A 141 -2.06 31.77 -22.15
C GLU A 141 -3.42 31.18 -21.81
N GLN A 142 -3.44 29.87 -21.56
CA GLN A 142 -4.62 29.09 -21.24
C GLN A 142 -4.32 28.17 -20.06
N THR A 143 -5.31 27.90 -19.21
CA THR A 143 -5.16 27.00 -18.06
C THR A 143 -5.27 25.52 -18.44
N ALA A 144 -5.96 25.22 -19.54
CA ALA A 144 -6.13 23.85 -20.04
C ALA A 144 -5.02 23.46 -21.03
N TYR A 145 -4.56 22.21 -20.95
CA TYR A 145 -3.55 21.68 -21.86
C TYR A 145 -4.09 21.52 -23.29
N PRO A 146 -3.45 22.11 -24.32
CA PRO A 146 -3.95 22.08 -25.69
C PRO A 146 -3.50 20.80 -26.43
N SER A 147 -4.20 19.69 -26.20
CA SER A 147 -3.84 18.34 -26.70
C SER A 147 -3.68 18.19 -28.22
N ASN A 148 -4.37 19.00 -29.02
CA ASN A 148 -4.33 18.94 -30.50
C ASN A 148 -3.31 19.88 -31.13
N ARG A 149 -2.29 20.31 -30.38
CA ARG A 149 -1.27 21.26 -30.85
C ARG A 149 0.11 20.63 -30.87
N ALA A 150 0.81 20.83 -31.99
CA ALA A 150 2.12 20.22 -32.22
C ALA A 150 3.26 20.88 -31.43
N ILE A 151 3.13 22.17 -31.09
CA ILE A 151 4.11 22.92 -30.30
C ILE A 151 3.37 23.63 -29.18
N VAL A 152 3.67 23.22 -27.96
CA VAL A 152 3.12 23.74 -26.71
C VAL A 152 4.28 24.16 -25.84
N ASP A 153 4.16 25.30 -25.19
CA ASP A 153 5.07 25.78 -24.14
C ASP A 153 4.31 25.90 -22.83
N ILE A 154 5.02 25.60 -21.74
CA ILE A 154 4.52 25.78 -20.38
C ILE A 154 5.13 27.05 -19.81
N VAL A 155 4.27 27.86 -19.20
CA VAL A 155 4.64 29.02 -18.41
C VAL A 155 4.26 28.71 -16.95
N PRO A 156 5.23 28.36 -16.09
CA PRO A 156 4.99 28.17 -14.67
C PRO A 156 4.83 29.53 -13.98
N TYR A 157 3.92 29.57 -13.02
CA TYR A 157 3.69 30.69 -12.12
C TYR A 157 3.77 30.22 -10.68
N TYR A 158 4.47 30.97 -9.84
CA TYR A 158 4.84 30.58 -8.50
C TYR A 158 4.16 31.46 -7.46
N ASN A 159 3.63 30.82 -6.44
CA ASN A 159 3.20 31.42 -5.19
C ASN A 159 3.68 30.50 -4.07
N TYR A 160 3.38 30.83 -2.81
CA TYR A 160 3.77 30.02 -1.69
C TYR A 160 2.93 30.29 -0.46
N TYR A 161 3.04 29.37 0.49
CA TYR A 161 2.45 29.44 1.81
C TYR A 161 3.55 29.50 2.87
N GLU A 162 3.29 30.16 3.99
CA GLU A 162 3.95 29.82 5.25
C GLU A 162 3.52 28.41 5.66
N ARG A 163 4.47 27.62 6.16
CA ARG A 163 4.24 26.23 6.55
C ARG A 163 4.73 26.02 7.98
N GLU A 164 3.83 25.50 8.80
CA GLU A 164 4.17 25.02 10.15
C GLU A 164 4.02 23.50 10.17
N VAL A 165 5.08 22.79 10.55
CA VAL A 165 5.08 21.33 10.67
C VAL A 165 5.11 20.95 12.14
N ASN A 166 4.13 20.17 12.56
CA ASN A 166 3.96 19.75 13.93
C ASN A 166 3.75 18.24 14.02
N ASN A 167 4.02 17.71 15.21
CA ASN A 167 3.78 16.32 15.55
C ASN A 167 2.69 16.24 16.61
N THR A 168 1.81 15.26 16.49
CA THR A 168 0.97 14.88 17.63
C THR A 168 1.82 14.22 18.72
N ASP A 169 1.22 14.06 19.90
CA ASP A 169 1.71 13.09 20.88
C ASP A 169 1.78 11.67 20.28
N TRP A 170 2.45 10.78 20.98
CA TRP A 170 2.43 9.36 20.64
C TRP A 170 1.13 8.71 21.12
N SER A 171 0.56 7.82 20.30
CA SER A 171 -0.51 6.92 20.72
C SER A 171 -0.04 5.98 21.83
N ILE A 172 -1.00 5.26 22.43
CA ILE A 172 -0.68 4.07 23.22
C ILE A 172 0.02 3.01 22.35
N TYR A 173 0.74 2.11 23.01
CA TYR A 173 1.35 0.95 22.38
C TYR A 173 0.28 -0.11 22.06
N LEU A 174 0.32 -0.62 20.84
CA LEU A 174 -0.59 -1.62 20.31
C LEU A 174 0.15 -2.91 19.97
N THR A 175 -0.52 -4.04 20.17
CA THR A 175 -0.04 -5.35 19.73
C THR A 175 -0.35 -5.61 18.27
N GLN A 176 0.32 -6.60 17.67
CA GLN A 176 0.18 -6.90 16.23
C GLN A 176 -1.24 -7.28 15.80
N ASP A 177 -2.03 -7.88 16.70
CA ASP A 177 -3.43 -8.21 16.48
C ASP A 177 -4.35 -6.97 16.48
N GLU A 178 -3.92 -5.85 17.05
CA GLU A 178 -4.65 -4.57 17.02
C GLU A 178 -4.33 -3.74 15.76
N ILE A 179 -3.31 -4.14 15.00
CA ILE A 179 -2.81 -3.43 13.82
C ILE A 179 -3.41 -4.04 12.54
N SER A 180 -3.73 -3.18 11.58
CA SER A 180 -4.22 -3.57 10.26
C SER A 180 -3.16 -4.36 9.49
N LYS A 181 -3.59 -5.35 8.70
CA LYS A 181 -2.70 -6.05 7.76
C LYS A 181 -2.38 -5.22 6.52
N LYS A 182 -3.19 -4.20 6.20
CA LYS A 182 -3.06 -3.36 5.01
C LYS A 182 -2.24 -2.11 5.32
N GLU A 183 -1.30 -1.79 4.43
CA GLU A 183 -0.56 -0.53 4.46
C GLU A 183 -1.47 0.64 4.08
N SER A 184 -1.20 1.80 4.69
CA SER A 184 -1.87 3.05 4.40
C SER A 184 -1.18 3.81 3.27
N LYS A 185 -1.76 4.94 2.86
CA LYS A 185 -1.15 5.87 1.90
C LYS A 185 0.19 6.46 2.39
N TYR A 186 0.49 6.34 3.68
CA TYR A 186 1.73 6.79 4.31
C TYR A 186 2.77 5.66 4.44
N GLY A 187 2.56 4.51 3.79
CA GLY A 187 3.50 3.39 3.82
C GLY A 187 3.57 2.60 5.13
N VAL A 188 2.71 2.92 6.10
CA VAL A 188 2.64 2.23 7.41
C VAL A 188 1.33 1.50 7.62
N LYS A 189 1.37 0.39 8.37
CA LYS A 189 0.19 -0.36 8.82
C LYS A 189 -0.43 0.34 10.02
N LEU A 190 -1.64 0.87 9.83
CA LEU A 190 -2.33 1.66 10.87
C LEU A 190 -3.08 0.77 11.87
N PRO A 191 -3.41 1.30 13.05
CA PRO A 191 -4.34 0.65 13.97
C PRO A 191 -5.65 0.27 13.28
N LYS A 192 -6.25 -0.86 13.67
CA LYS A 192 -7.59 -1.25 13.21
C LYS A 192 -8.64 -0.22 13.62
N ASP A 193 -8.52 0.28 14.86
CA ASP A 193 -9.31 1.39 15.37
C ASP A 193 -8.54 2.71 15.21
N LYS A 194 -9.05 3.58 14.34
CA LYS A 194 -8.41 4.86 14.03
C LYS A 194 -8.54 5.89 15.15
N THR A 195 -9.46 5.71 16.11
CA THR A 195 -9.64 6.63 17.24
C THR A 195 -8.45 6.62 18.20
N ILE A 196 -7.59 5.60 18.11
CA ILE A 196 -6.34 5.50 18.87
C ILE A 196 -5.29 6.51 18.40
N LEU A 197 -5.38 6.96 17.14
CA LEU A 197 -4.49 7.99 16.64
C LEU A 197 -4.87 9.34 17.26
N PRO A 198 -3.91 10.09 17.82
CA PRO A 198 -4.18 11.41 18.38
C PRO A 198 -4.76 12.35 17.32
N GLU A 199 -5.73 13.17 17.71
CA GLU A 199 -6.39 14.09 16.78
C GLU A 199 -5.42 15.18 16.28
N VAL A 200 -5.64 15.62 15.04
CA VAL A 200 -4.95 16.77 14.45
C VAL A 200 -5.93 17.94 14.31
N PRO A 201 -5.46 19.20 14.31
CA PRO A 201 -6.31 20.36 14.09
C PRO A 201 -7.09 20.26 12.77
N THR A 202 -8.28 20.83 12.71
CA THR A 202 -9.18 20.76 11.55
C THR A 202 -8.60 21.37 10.27
N GLU A 203 -7.78 22.39 10.43
CA GLU A 203 -7.06 23.13 9.39
C GLU A 203 -5.77 22.45 8.95
N ALA A 204 -5.34 21.40 9.66
CA ALA A 204 -4.11 20.70 9.40
C ALA A 204 -4.27 19.59 8.36
N ASN A 205 -3.20 19.35 7.61
CA ASN A 205 -3.08 18.24 6.68
C ASN A 205 -2.03 17.25 7.19
N VAL A 206 -2.42 15.99 7.43
CA VAL A 206 -1.47 14.93 7.80
C VAL A 206 -0.60 14.58 6.60
N VAL A 207 0.70 14.82 6.74
CA VAL A 207 1.72 14.58 5.70
C VAL A 207 2.44 13.25 5.88
N ASP A 208 2.61 12.79 7.12
CA ASP A 208 3.26 11.52 7.41
C ASP A 208 2.76 10.89 8.72
N ILE A 209 3.03 9.61 8.93
CA ILE A 209 2.77 8.89 10.17
C ILE A 209 4.02 8.15 10.59
N GLU A 210 4.61 8.59 11.70
CA GLU A 210 5.76 7.94 12.28
C GLU A 210 5.35 6.77 13.18
N THR A 211 6.22 5.77 13.25
CA THR A 211 6.02 4.59 14.10
C THR A 211 7.19 4.36 15.03
N GLN A 212 6.90 3.87 16.23
CA GLN A 212 7.92 3.40 17.16
C GLN A 212 7.57 2.00 17.65
N ASN A 213 8.54 1.09 17.52
CA ASN A 213 8.42 -0.28 18.00
C ASN A 213 9.20 -0.46 19.31
N LYS A 214 8.66 -1.26 20.22
CA LYS A 214 9.32 -1.64 21.46
C LYS A 214 8.98 -3.09 21.80
N TYR A 215 9.85 -3.75 22.57
CA TYR A 215 9.54 -5.03 23.18
C TYR A 215 8.93 -4.85 24.56
N GLN A 216 7.91 -5.66 24.85
CA GLN A 216 7.42 -5.86 26.19
C GLN A 216 7.62 -7.31 26.60
N TYR A 217 7.81 -7.53 27.89
CA TYR A 217 8.14 -8.79 28.52
C TYR A 217 7.16 -9.09 29.64
N ARG A 218 6.80 -10.35 29.80
CA ARG A 218 6.11 -10.85 31.00
C ARG A 218 6.71 -12.19 31.36
N TYR A 219 6.63 -12.56 32.63
CA TYR A 219 7.23 -13.79 33.10
C TYR A 219 6.33 -14.53 34.07
N GLN A 220 6.58 -15.81 34.22
CA GLN A 220 6.06 -16.64 35.29
C GLN A 220 7.18 -17.52 35.83
N ASP A 221 7.08 -17.89 37.10
CA ASP A 221 8.09 -18.68 37.78
C ASP A 221 7.57 -20.09 38.04
N LYS A 222 8.42 -21.07 37.80
CA LYS A 222 8.26 -22.45 38.23
C LYS A 222 8.48 -22.54 39.73
N ARG A 223 7.70 -23.37 40.41
CA ARG A 223 7.78 -23.62 41.86
C ARG A 223 7.68 -25.10 42.12
N TRP A 224 8.37 -25.54 43.16
CA TRP A 224 8.34 -26.93 43.62
C TRP A 224 8.23 -26.98 45.13
N TYR A 225 7.80 -28.12 45.65
CA TYR A 225 8.07 -28.47 47.03
C TYR A 225 9.53 -28.90 47.18
N TRP A 226 10.11 -28.56 48.33
CA TRP A 226 11.46 -28.97 48.71
C TRP A 226 11.41 -29.76 50.00
N TYR A 227 12.26 -30.77 50.16
CA TYR A 227 12.26 -31.66 51.32
C TYR A 227 13.64 -31.78 51.99
N ASP A 228 13.63 -32.20 53.25
CA ASP A 228 14.78 -32.22 54.16
C ASP A 228 15.69 -33.42 54.02
N ILE A 229 15.13 -34.59 53.71
CA ILE A 229 15.87 -35.85 53.64
C ILE A 229 15.53 -36.64 52.38
N GLU A 230 16.55 -37.20 51.74
CA GLU A 230 16.36 -38.34 50.86
C GLU A 230 15.89 -39.54 51.69
N GLY A 231 14.98 -40.33 51.13
CA GLY A 231 14.38 -41.45 51.84
C GLY A 231 13.65 -42.37 50.88
N ASP A 232 13.29 -43.56 51.39
CA ASP A 232 12.55 -44.61 50.67
C ASP A 232 11.09 -44.18 50.50
N TYR A 233 10.83 -43.52 49.37
CA TYR A 233 9.52 -42.98 48.97
C TYR A 233 9.12 -43.57 47.64
N SER A 234 7.85 -43.91 47.51
CA SER A 234 7.24 -44.28 46.25
C SER A 234 7.09 -43.10 45.31
N GLU A 235 6.78 -43.41 44.06
CA GLU A 235 6.11 -42.49 43.15
C GLU A 235 4.73 -42.09 43.69
N PHE A 236 4.17 -41.01 43.15
CA PHE A 236 2.82 -40.58 43.49
C PHE A 236 1.78 -41.64 43.11
N SER A 237 1.00 -42.07 44.09
CA SER A 237 -0.08 -43.05 43.92
C SER A 237 -1.26 -42.75 44.83
N SER A 238 -2.47 -42.93 44.31
CA SER A 238 -3.71 -42.78 45.09
C SER A 238 -3.87 -43.90 46.11
N GLU A 239 -3.43 -45.10 45.75
CA GLU A 239 -3.48 -46.32 46.57
C GLU A 239 -2.09 -46.74 47.05
N GLN A 240 -2.03 -47.52 48.14
CA GLN A 240 -0.79 -47.98 48.76
C GLN A 240 0.00 -48.87 47.80
N PRO A 241 1.21 -48.47 47.36
CA PRO A 241 2.05 -49.30 46.53
C PRO A 241 2.65 -50.46 47.35
N GLU A 242 2.90 -51.59 46.69
CA GLU A 242 3.55 -52.73 47.32
C GLU A 242 4.93 -52.34 47.86
N GLY A 243 5.23 -52.78 49.09
CA GLY A 243 6.51 -52.51 49.75
C GLY A 243 6.59 -51.20 50.55
N TYR A 244 5.56 -50.34 50.54
CA TYR A 244 5.54 -49.10 51.32
C TYR A 244 4.49 -49.13 52.42
N ALA A 245 4.86 -48.82 53.67
CA ALA A 245 3.99 -49.01 54.83
C ALA A 245 3.14 -47.77 55.21
N ASN A 246 3.58 -46.55 54.89
CA ASN A 246 2.97 -45.32 55.39
C ASN A 246 2.62 -44.35 54.26
N LYS A 247 1.49 -43.64 54.39
CA LYS A 247 1.08 -42.57 53.47
C LYS A 247 1.65 -41.23 53.92
N ASP A 248 2.23 -40.45 53.01
CA ASP A 248 2.53 -39.04 53.28
C ASP A 248 1.39 -38.15 52.81
N ASP A 249 0.56 -37.71 53.74
CA ASP A 249 -0.62 -36.88 53.48
C ASP A 249 -0.32 -35.38 53.34
N ARG A 250 0.95 -34.95 53.49
CA ARG A 250 1.32 -33.52 53.47
C ARG A 250 1.31 -32.90 52.10
N VAL A 251 1.69 -33.67 51.08
CA VAL A 251 1.79 -33.22 49.69
C VAL A 251 1.01 -34.20 48.83
N PHE A 252 0.17 -33.67 47.96
CA PHE A 252 -0.52 -34.45 46.94
C PHE A 252 -0.43 -33.75 45.61
N ILE A 253 -0.48 -34.54 44.54
CA ILE A 253 -0.74 -34.06 43.19
C ILE A 253 -2.11 -34.56 42.75
N LEU A 254 -2.67 -33.91 41.73
CA LEU A 254 -3.89 -34.34 41.06
C LEU A 254 -3.49 -34.92 39.72
N THR A 255 -4.11 -36.04 39.34
CA THR A 255 -4.05 -36.50 37.95
C THR A 255 -4.73 -35.47 37.05
N ASP A 256 -4.45 -35.54 35.75
CA ASP A 256 -5.31 -34.90 34.77
C ASP A 256 -6.75 -35.43 34.91
N TRP A 257 -7.71 -34.59 34.53
CA TRP A 257 -9.08 -35.05 34.38
C TRP A 257 -9.14 -36.12 33.30
N THR A 258 -9.84 -37.22 33.57
CA THR A 258 -10.18 -38.18 32.52
C THR A 258 -11.05 -37.54 31.45
N ASP A 259 -11.06 -38.15 30.26
CA ASP A 259 -12.07 -37.86 29.27
C ASP A 259 -13.48 -38.05 29.86
N TRP A 260 -14.45 -37.29 29.33
CA TRP A 260 -15.84 -37.45 29.70
C TRP A 260 -16.37 -38.83 29.29
N SER A 261 -17.13 -39.45 30.19
CA SER A 261 -17.71 -40.77 30.02
C SER A 261 -19.15 -40.80 30.52
N GLN A 262 -19.99 -41.63 29.91
CA GLN A 262 -21.36 -41.87 30.40
C GLN A 262 -21.40 -42.78 31.63
N SER A 263 -20.30 -43.48 31.92
CA SER A 263 -20.18 -44.38 33.06
C SER A 263 -19.72 -43.60 34.29
N ALA A 264 -20.54 -43.64 35.35
CA ALA A 264 -20.15 -43.08 36.64
C ALA A 264 -18.88 -43.79 37.17
N PRO A 265 -17.85 -43.06 37.61
CA PRO A 265 -16.66 -43.67 38.16
C PRO A 265 -16.95 -44.29 39.54
N GLU A 266 -16.12 -45.26 39.94
CA GLU A 266 -16.17 -45.82 41.28
C GLU A 266 -15.92 -44.73 42.33
N GLU A 267 -16.73 -44.72 43.39
CA GLU A 267 -16.55 -43.81 44.52
C GLU A 267 -15.29 -44.18 45.31
N LYS A 268 -14.34 -43.23 45.34
CA LYS A 268 -13.11 -43.32 46.13
C LYS A 268 -12.95 -42.02 46.90
N ASP A 269 -12.40 -42.08 48.11
CA ASP A 269 -12.19 -40.92 48.99
C ASP A 269 -11.17 -39.90 48.41
N TYR A 270 -10.24 -40.37 47.58
CA TYR A 270 -9.26 -39.56 46.88
C TYR A 270 -9.73 -38.99 45.54
N ARG A 271 -10.92 -39.39 45.06
CA ARG A 271 -11.42 -39.06 43.73
C ARG A 271 -12.36 -37.87 43.76
N SER A 272 -12.11 -36.90 42.90
CA SER A 272 -13.02 -35.78 42.65
C SER A 272 -13.78 -36.04 41.34
N VAL A 273 -15.11 -36.00 41.37
CA VAL A 273 -15.95 -36.26 40.21
C VAL A 273 -16.68 -34.99 39.79
N GLN A 274 -16.69 -34.70 38.50
CA GLN A 274 -17.54 -33.68 37.88
C GLN A 274 -18.59 -34.33 37.01
N THR A 275 -19.74 -33.67 36.93
CA THR A 275 -20.85 -34.08 36.08
C THR A 275 -21.25 -32.97 35.12
N ALA A 276 -21.70 -33.36 33.92
CA ALA A 276 -22.22 -32.46 32.91
C ALA A 276 -23.40 -33.11 32.19
N VAL A 277 -24.27 -32.29 31.58
CA VAL A 277 -25.33 -32.77 30.69
C VAL A 277 -24.74 -32.95 29.30
N GLY A 278 -24.52 -34.18 28.89
CA GLY A 278 -24.03 -34.54 27.56
C GLY A 278 -25.12 -34.42 26.51
N ARG A 279 -24.79 -33.81 25.37
CA ARG A 279 -25.67 -33.68 24.20
C ARG A 279 -24.94 -34.03 22.92
N LYS A 280 -25.69 -34.36 21.87
CA LYS A 280 -25.15 -34.52 20.51
C LYS A 280 -25.27 -33.20 19.77
N TYR A 281 -24.16 -32.50 19.62
CA TYR A 281 -24.10 -31.22 18.94
C TYR A 281 -23.93 -31.40 17.43
N TYR A 282 -24.56 -30.54 16.63
CA TYR A 282 -24.45 -30.55 15.18
C TYR A 282 -24.61 -29.14 14.61
N TYR A 283 -24.24 -28.97 13.35
CA TYR A 283 -24.66 -27.83 12.53
C TYR A 283 -25.37 -28.34 11.28
N LEU A 284 -26.09 -27.45 10.62
CA LEU A 284 -26.79 -27.77 9.38
C LEU A 284 -25.93 -27.37 8.17
N ASP A 285 -25.54 -28.35 7.35
CA ASP A 285 -25.02 -28.11 6.01
C ASP A 285 -26.17 -28.29 5.02
N GLY A 286 -26.85 -27.19 4.69
CA GLY A 286 -28.14 -27.25 4.02
C GLY A 286 -29.22 -27.88 4.90
N ASN A 287 -29.63 -29.11 4.55
CA ASN A 287 -30.62 -29.89 5.33
C ASN A 287 -29.98 -31.07 6.08
N ASP A 288 -28.69 -31.32 5.89
CA ASP A 288 -28.00 -32.45 6.48
C ASP A 288 -27.38 -32.05 7.82
N LYS A 289 -27.56 -32.92 8.83
CA LYS A 289 -26.93 -32.73 10.15
C LYS A 289 -25.49 -33.19 10.10
N VAL A 290 -24.55 -32.30 10.38
CA VAL A 290 -23.13 -32.61 10.55
C VAL A 290 -22.78 -32.57 12.03
N TYR A 291 -22.63 -33.74 12.63
CA TYR A 291 -22.44 -33.88 14.07
C TYR A 291 -20.99 -33.63 14.51
N TYR A 292 -20.85 -32.99 15.68
CA TYR A 292 -19.61 -32.95 16.45
C TYR A 292 -19.21 -34.36 16.89
N ASN A 293 -17.90 -34.66 16.86
CA ASN A 293 -17.33 -35.94 17.29
C ASN A 293 -18.12 -37.18 16.81
N SER A 294 -18.54 -37.20 15.55
CA SER A 294 -19.32 -38.30 14.94
C SER A 294 -20.62 -38.65 15.67
N GLY A 295 -21.26 -37.67 16.33
CA GLY A 295 -22.55 -37.85 17.02
C GLY A 295 -22.43 -38.50 18.40
N GLN A 296 -21.25 -38.51 19.00
CA GLN A 296 -21.07 -38.86 20.41
C GLN A 296 -21.60 -37.73 21.32
N TYR A 297 -22.02 -38.09 22.53
CA TYR A 297 -22.39 -37.11 23.55
C TYR A 297 -21.13 -36.37 24.01
N ALA A 298 -21.19 -35.05 24.05
CA ALA A 298 -20.10 -34.20 24.51
C ALA A 298 -20.59 -33.24 25.61
N ALA A 299 -19.69 -32.85 26.50
CA ALA A 299 -19.98 -31.79 27.46
C ALA A 299 -19.97 -30.43 26.75
N PRO A 300 -20.83 -29.47 27.13
CA PRO A 300 -20.92 -28.16 26.47
C PRO A 300 -19.58 -27.43 26.34
N GLU A 301 -18.71 -27.53 27.34
CA GLU A 301 -17.40 -26.91 27.39
C GLU A 301 -16.37 -27.48 26.40
N GLU A 302 -16.62 -28.65 25.82
CA GLU A 302 -15.73 -29.28 24.82
C GLU A 302 -16.08 -28.87 23.38
N VAL A 303 -17.20 -28.17 23.20
CA VAL A 303 -17.78 -27.91 21.88
C VAL A 303 -17.62 -26.44 21.52
N ASP A 304 -17.13 -26.20 20.30
CA ASP A 304 -17.25 -24.91 19.65
C ASP A 304 -18.73 -24.67 19.30
N THR A 305 -19.43 -24.02 20.21
CA THR A 305 -20.87 -23.74 20.09
C THR A 305 -21.18 -22.63 19.07
N GLU A 306 -20.18 -21.90 18.58
CA GLU A 306 -20.38 -20.99 17.43
C GLU A 306 -20.51 -21.78 16.13
N LYS A 307 -19.81 -22.92 16.03
CA LYS A 307 -19.88 -23.82 14.89
C LYS A 307 -21.00 -24.85 15.00
N TYR A 308 -21.13 -25.53 16.12
CA TYR A 308 -22.14 -26.57 16.36
C TYR A 308 -23.25 -26.00 17.25
N ASP A 309 -24.08 -25.17 16.64
CA ASP A 309 -25.09 -24.32 17.28
C ASP A 309 -26.41 -25.04 17.60
N HIS A 310 -26.58 -26.25 17.07
CA HIS A 310 -27.72 -27.11 17.34
C HIS A 310 -27.32 -28.33 18.18
N PHE A 311 -28.31 -28.91 18.87
CA PHE A 311 -28.17 -30.17 19.58
C PHE A 311 -29.48 -30.97 19.53
N ASP A 312 -29.37 -32.30 19.62
CA ASP A 312 -30.55 -33.14 19.81
C ASP A 312 -31.11 -33.00 21.24
N ASP A 313 -32.42 -33.19 21.40
CA ASP A 313 -33.11 -33.09 22.70
C ASP A 313 -32.73 -34.23 23.66
N ASP A 314 -32.22 -35.35 23.14
CA ASP A 314 -31.75 -36.47 23.94
C ASP A 314 -30.50 -36.07 24.74
N THR A 315 -30.54 -36.32 26.05
CA THR A 315 -29.45 -35.98 26.97
C THR A 315 -28.97 -37.18 27.78
N VAL A 316 -27.69 -37.20 28.12
CA VAL A 316 -27.11 -38.16 29.07
C VAL A 316 -26.36 -37.41 30.18
N THR A 317 -26.10 -38.07 31.31
CA THR A 317 -25.15 -37.55 32.28
C THR A 317 -23.76 -38.01 31.89
N LEU A 318 -22.83 -37.07 31.74
CA LEU A 318 -21.42 -37.34 31.57
C LEU A 318 -20.70 -37.12 32.90
N TYR A 319 -19.67 -37.92 33.11
CA TYR A 319 -18.79 -37.91 34.27
C TYR A 319 -17.36 -37.80 33.80
N ARG A 320 -16.57 -37.04 34.54
CA ARG A 320 -15.10 -37.14 34.50
C ARG A 320 -14.58 -37.06 35.92
N TYR A 321 -13.39 -37.58 36.13
CA TYR A 321 -12.76 -37.51 37.45
C TYR A 321 -11.28 -37.23 37.37
N GLN A 322 -10.73 -36.81 38.50
CA GLN A 322 -9.30 -36.79 38.75
C GLN A 322 -9.05 -37.33 40.14
N ASP A 323 -7.89 -37.95 40.33
CA ASP A 323 -7.52 -38.60 41.58
C ASP A 323 -6.43 -37.81 42.29
N ARG A 324 -6.53 -37.71 43.62
CA ARG A 324 -5.42 -37.27 44.47
C ARG A 324 -4.43 -38.40 44.63
N GLN A 325 -3.17 -38.11 44.37
CA GLN A 325 -2.06 -39.03 44.54
C GLN A 325 -1.13 -38.51 45.62
N TRP A 326 -0.62 -39.41 46.45
CA TRP A 326 0.36 -39.13 47.50
C TRP A 326 1.59 -40.00 47.33
N ARG A 327 2.71 -39.59 47.92
CA ARG A 327 3.83 -40.52 48.08
C ARG A 327 3.62 -41.38 49.32
N TRP A 328 4.18 -42.58 49.29
CA TRP A 328 4.18 -43.53 50.38
C TRP A 328 5.62 -43.82 50.79
N TYR A 329 5.87 -44.08 52.07
CA TYR A 329 7.23 -44.16 52.59
C TYR A 329 7.43 -45.25 53.63
N ASN A 330 8.69 -45.67 53.75
CA ASN A 330 9.20 -46.46 54.85
C ASN A 330 10.18 -45.63 55.70
N GLY A 331 10.22 -45.90 57.00
CA GLY A 331 11.12 -45.19 57.91
C GLY A 331 10.65 -43.78 58.26
N GLN A 332 11.47 -42.77 58.01
CA GLN A 332 11.23 -41.40 58.45
C GLN A 332 10.41 -40.58 57.43
N ARG A 333 9.43 -39.83 57.92
CA ARG A 333 8.63 -38.93 57.08
C ARG A 333 9.44 -37.69 56.68
N ARG A 334 9.36 -37.28 55.41
CA ARG A 334 9.89 -36.01 54.88
C ARG A 334 9.17 -34.83 55.51
N GLN A 335 9.88 -33.74 55.65
CA GLN A 335 9.28 -32.45 55.88
C GLN A 335 9.39 -31.61 54.61
N TYR A 336 8.25 -31.21 54.08
CA TYR A 336 8.18 -30.36 52.90
C TYR A 336 8.19 -28.87 53.26
N SER A 337 8.71 -28.05 52.35
CA SER A 337 8.55 -26.58 52.32
C SER A 337 7.14 -26.19 51.86
N MET A 338 6.90 -24.90 51.66
CA MET A 338 5.85 -24.45 50.74
C MET A 338 6.40 -24.46 49.30
N LEU A 339 5.51 -24.33 48.30
CA LEU A 339 5.89 -24.16 46.89
C LEU A 339 6.76 -22.91 46.71
N THR A 340 8.01 -23.11 46.31
CA THR A 340 8.99 -22.04 46.08
C THR A 340 9.88 -22.35 44.88
N SER A 341 10.32 -21.29 44.20
CA SER A 341 11.20 -21.36 43.03
C SER A 341 12.66 -21.62 43.41
N THR A 342 13.06 -21.19 44.61
CA THR A 342 14.44 -21.31 45.12
C THR A 342 14.51 -22.19 46.35
N GLN A 343 15.64 -22.87 46.52
CA GLN A 343 15.90 -23.78 47.64
C GLN A 343 15.72 -23.07 49.00
N PRO A 344 14.80 -23.55 49.86
CA PRO A 344 14.66 -23.05 51.21
C PRO A 344 15.71 -23.65 52.17
N GLU A 345 15.96 -22.94 53.27
CA GLU A 345 16.88 -23.40 54.31
C GLU A 345 16.41 -24.73 54.93
N GLY A 346 17.34 -25.67 55.12
CA GLY A 346 17.04 -26.99 55.71
C GLY A 346 16.20 -27.93 54.82
N ARG A 347 16.05 -27.62 53.53
CA ARG A 347 15.31 -28.42 52.53
C ARG A 347 16.12 -28.52 51.23
N PRO A 348 17.21 -29.30 51.20
CA PRO A 348 18.16 -29.26 50.10
C PRO A 348 17.70 -29.99 48.82
N TYR A 349 16.63 -30.77 48.90
CA TYR A 349 16.17 -31.60 47.79
C TYR A 349 14.88 -31.04 47.17
N ARG A 350 14.80 -31.00 45.84
CA ARG A 350 13.65 -30.50 45.07
C ARG A 350 12.78 -31.67 44.60
N ASP A 351 11.47 -31.55 44.76
CA ASP A 351 10.50 -32.54 44.27
C ASP A 351 9.98 -32.13 42.89
N ASP A 352 10.65 -32.59 41.83
CA ASP A 352 10.38 -32.18 40.44
C ASP A 352 8.96 -32.53 39.97
N ASP A 353 8.37 -33.60 40.51
CA ASP A 353 7.00 -34.05 40.20
C ASP A 353 5.92 -33.09 40.75
N THR A 354 6.32 -32.09 41.54
CA THR A 354 5.43 -31.08 42.11
C THR A 354 5.53 -29.72 41.42
N GLU A 355 6.13 -29.66 40.23
CA GLU A 355 6.26 -28.42 39.46
C GLU A 355 4.89 -27.75 39.25
N THR A 356 4.82 -26.48 39.61
CA THR A 356 3.69 -25.61 39.26
C THR A 356 4.17 -24.26 38.76
N LEU A 357 3.32 -23.57 38.01
CA LEU A 357 3.61 -22.25 37.47
C LEU A 357 2.83 -21.18 38.23
N THR A 358 3.48 -20.04 38.51
CA THR A 358 2.75 -18.84 38.92
C THR A 358 1.90 -18.30 37.78
N SER A 359 0.95 -17.43 38.09
CA SER A 359 0.37 -16.58 37.03
C SER A 359 1.46 -15.72 36.39
N PHE A 360 1.27 -15.39 35.11
CA PHE A 360 2.11 -14.40 34.45
C PHE A 360 2.04 -13.05 35.15
N SER A 361 3.18 -12.37 35.23
CA SER A 361 3.26 -10.96 35.57
C SER A 361 2.61 -10.09 34.49
N GLY A 362 2.37 -8.82 34.83
CA GLY A 362 1.99 -7.81 33.84
C GLY A 362 3.12 -7.58 32.83
N TRP A 363 2.76 -7.09 31.64
CA TRP A 363 3.74 -6.68 30.64
C TRP A 363 4.59 -5.51 31.14
N SER A 364 5.90 -5.64 30.98
CA SER A 364 6.95 -4.70 31.38
C SER A 364 7.81 -4.35 30.17
N ASP A 365 8.36 -3.16 30.18
CA ASP A 365 9.27 -2.67 29.12
C ASP A 365 10.69 -3.24 29.23
N GLU A 366 10.99 -3.93 30.33
CA GLU A 366 12.27 -4.56 30.61
C GLU A 366 12.10 -6.05 30.89
N SER A 367 13.04 -6.85 30.39
CA SER A 367 13.22 -8.24 30.78
C SER A 367 13.57 -8.33 32.27
N LYS A 368 12.98 -9.31 32.93
CA LYS A 368 13.30 -9.71 34.32
C LYS A 368 13.98 -11.08 34.36
N LEU A 369 14.37 -11.64 33.21
CA LEU A 369 15.18 -12.85 33.12
C LEU A 369 16.66 -12.52 33.30
N ASN A 370 17.34 -13.21 34.22
CA ASN A 370 18.78 -13.04 34.48
C ASN A 370 19.41 -14.37 34.93
N GLU A 371 20.72 -14.38 35.17
CA GLU A 371 21.45 -15.60 35.56
C GLU A 371 20.95 -16.23 36.87
N GLU A 372 20.42 -15.41 37.79
CA GLU A 372 19.93 -15.87 39.10
C GLU A 372 18.57 -16.57 39.01
N ASN A 373 17.75 -16.24 38.00
CA ASN A 373 16.38 -16.74 37.89
C ASN A 373 16.08 -17.57 36.65
N GLN A 374 17.00 -17.63 35.67
CA GLN A 374 16.81 -18.38 34.43
C GLN A 374 16.53 -19.89 34.60
N SER A 375 16.89 -20.47 35.75
CA SER A 375 16.64 -21.88 36.05
C SER A 375 15.18 -22.19 36.37
N TYR A 376 14.40 -21.19 36.77
CA TYR A 376 13.00 -21.35 37.16
C TYR A 376 12.05 -20.37 36.49
N ARG A 377 12.55 -19.30 35.87
CA ARG A 377 11.72 -18.27 35.21
C ARG A 377 11.54 -18.57 33.74
N ILE A 378 10.29 -18.48 33.29
CA ILE A 378 9.90 -18.48 31.89
C ILE A 378 9.48 -17.06 31.52
N GLU A 379 10.13 -16.46 30.53
CA GLU A 379 9.81 -15.12 30.05
C GLU A 379 9.29 -15.15 28.61
N GLU A 380 8.18 -14.46 28.38
CA GLU A 380 7.62 -14.20 27.07
C GLU A 380 7.91 -12.78 26.64
N ARG A 381 8.06 -12.58 25.32
CA ARG A 381 8.28 -11.27 24.72
C ARG A 381 7.28 -11.03 23.59
N ARG A 382 6.75 -9.81 23.51
CA ARG A 382 5.95 -9.33 22.38
C ARG A 382 6.48 -8.01 21.83
N THR A 383 6.26 -7.78 20.54
CA THR A 383 6.49 -6.46 19.92
C THR A 383 5.22 -5.63 20.02
N VAL A 384 5.37 -4.39 20.46
CA VAL A 384 4.32 -3.38 20.45
C VAL A 384 4.72 -2.18 19.60
N THR A 385 3.74 -1.54 18.97
CA THR A 385 3.94 -0.40 18.07
C THR A 385 3.05 0.76 18.50
N ARG A 386 3.59 1.98 18.49
CA ARG A 386 2.80 3.21 18.66
C ARG A 386 3.06 4.20 17.51
N TYR A 387 2.17 5.16 17.38
CA TYR A 387 2.07 6.02 16.20
C TYR A 387 2.02 7.49 16.62
N ARG A 388 2.55 8.38 15.81
CA ARG A 388 2.26 9.82 15.88
C ARG A 388 2.06 10.38 14.48
N GLN A 389 1.18 11.36 14.35
CA GLN A 389 0.88 11.99 13.06
C GLN A 389 1.76 13.24 12.90
N VAL A 390 2.42 13.35 11.75
CA VAL A 390 3.10 14.56 11.30
C VAL A 390 2.11 15.33 10.44
N TYR A 391 1.81 16.55 10.81
CA TYR A 391 0.84 17.38 10.09
C TYR A 391 1.41 18.76 9.79
N GLU A 392 0.93 19.34 8.70
CA GLU A 392 1.26 20.70 8.30
C GLU A 392 0.03 21.62 8.38
N ILE A 393 0.26 22.86 8.80
CA ILE A 393 -0.71 23.95 8.70
C ILE A 393 -0.13 24.96 7.70
N LEU A 394 -0.94 25.37 6.74
CA LEU A 394 -0.55 26.33 5.71
C LEU A 394 -1.29 27.64 5.92
N SER A 395 -0.60 28.76 5.74
CA SER A 395 -1.25 30.08 5.69
C SER A 395 -2.13 30.23 4.44
N LEU A 396 -2.71 31.43 4.27
CA LEU A 396 -3.12 31.87 2.93
C LEU A 396 -1.88 32.09 2.05
N LYS A 397 -2.10 32.16 0.72
CA LYS A 397 -1.03 32.48 -0.23
C LYS A 397 -0.39 33.81 0.14
N VAL A 398 0.94 33.85 0.16
CA VAL A 398 1.69 35.03 0.59
C VAL A 398 1.70 36.10 -0.50
N LEU A 399 1.80 35.71 -1.77
CA LEU A 399 1.75 36.67 -2.89
C LEU A 399 0.31 36.91 -3.34
N ASP A 400 -0.06 38.19 -3.51
CA ASP A 400 -1.37 38.59 -4.05
C ASP A 400 -1.66 37.98 -5.43
N LYS A 401 -0.60 37.83 -6.25
CA LYS A 401 -0.66 37.22 -7.58
C LYS A 401 0.55 36.31 -7.78
N PRO A 402 0.37 35.15 -8.43
CA PRO A 402 1.49 34.28 -8.70
C PRO A 402 2.40 34.91 -9.77
N LEU A 403 3.71 34.77 -9.60
CA LEU A 403 4.74 35.41 -10.41
C LEU A 403 5.38 34.41 -11.38
N ASN A 404 5.94 34.88 -12.50
CA ASN A 404 6.76 34.00 -13.34
C ASN A 404 8.08 33.67 -12.63
N HIS A 405 8.89 32.77 -13.20
CA HIS A 405 10.15 32.32 -12.61
C HIS A 405 11.07 33.48 -12.17
N ASP A 406 11.46 34.34 -13.12
CA ASP A 406 12.41 35.42 -12.89
C ASP A 406 11.89 36.46 -11.89
N ASP A 407 10.60 36.79 -11.96
CA ASP A 407 9.96 37.73 -11.04
C ASP A 407 9.83 37.15 -9.62
N PHE A 408 9.57 35.84 -9.50
CA PHE A 408 9.49 35.15 -8.21
C PHE A 408 10.84 35.11 -7.52
N GLU A 409 11.91 34.65 -8.21
CA GLU A 409 13.25 34.61 -7.62
C GLU A 409 13.75 36.00 -7.22
N LYS A 410 13.40 37.02 -8.02
CA LYS A 410 13.73 38.41 -7.70
C LYS A 410 12.97 38.94 -6.49
N GLU A 411 11.69 38.62 -6.35
CA GLU A 411 10.86 39.07 -5.22
C GLU A 411 11.29 38.41 -3.91
N ILE A 412 11.56 37.10 -3.95
CA ILE A 412 11.91 36.31 -2.76
C ILE A 412 13.41 36.40 -2.43
N GLY A 413 14.27 36.68 -3.42
CA GLY A 413 15.71 36.87 -3.25
C GLY A 413 16.53 35.57 -3.15
N THR A 414 15.99 34.44 -3.62
CA THR A 414 16.62 33.11 -3.62
C THR A 414 16.12 32.34 -4.85
N SER A 415 16.85 31.30 -5.25
CA SER A 415 16.42 30.47 -6.37
C SER A 415 15.23 29.58 -6.00
N ILE A 416 14.45 29.14 -6.98
CA ILE A 416 13.32 28.23 -6.73
C ILE A 416 13.74 26.91 -6.05
N PRO A 417 14.82 26.22 -6.48
CA PRO A 417 15.28 25.01 -5.80
C PRO A 417 15.61 25.25 -4.33
N GLU A 418 16.37 26.30 -4.02
CA GLU A 418 16.68 26.69 -2.63
C GLU A 418 15.41 27.02 -1.83
N PHE A 419 14.42 27.63 -2.47
CA PHE A 419 13.14 27.93 -1.84
C PHE A 419 12.33 26.67 -1.51
N MET A 420 12.36 25.67 -2.39
CA MET A 420 11.64 24.40 -2.22
C MET A 420 12.20 23.54 -1.10
N GLU A 421 13.47 23.70 -0.75
CA GLU A 421 14.12 23.00 0.37
C GLU A 421 13.75 23.58 1.74
N ARG A 422 13.12 24.75 1.79
CA ARG A 422 12.75 25.40 3.05
C ARG A 422 11.60 24.67 3.76
N GLU A 423 11.83 24.28 5.01
CA GLU A 423 10.80 23.60 5.82
C GLU A 423 9.64 24.51 6.22
N ASP A 424 9.90 25.82 6.39
CA ASP A 424 8.96 26.85 6.83
C ASP A 424 8.07 27.40 5.70
N ARG A 425 8.26 26.92 4.47
CA ARG A 425 7.54 27.40 3.28
C ARG A 425 7.06 26.23 2.44
N LYS A 426 6.02 26.45 1.66
CA LYS A 426 5.58 25.50 0.63
C LYS A 426 5.29 26.22 -0.67
N ILE A 427 6.01 25.89 -1.72
CA ILE A 427 5.76 26.47 -3.05
C ILE A 427 4.47 25.91 -3.64
N GLU A 428 3.75 26.77 -4.36
CA GLU A 428 2.63 26.41 -5.22
C GLU A 428 2.96 26.79 -6.65
N ILE A 429 2.89 25.82 -7.55
CA ILE A 429 3.18 26.01 -8.98
C ILE A 429 1.89 25.88 -9.77
N THR A 430 1.51 26.96 -10.44
CA THR A 430 0.37 27.01 -11.36
C THR A 430 0.88 27.07 -12.79
N TYR A 431 0.42 26.16 -13.63
CA TYR A 431 0.83 26.12 -15.03
C TYR A 431 -0.16 26.83 -15.93
N LYS A 432 0.37 27.62 -16.86
CA LYS A 432 -0.35 28.06 -18.04
C LYS A 432 0.33 27.55 -19.29
N PHE A 433 -0.47 27.36 -20.33
CA PHE A 433 -0.05 26.80 -21.60
C PHE A 433 -0.25 27.83 -22.70
N LYS A 434 0.71 27.89 -23.62
CA LYS A 434 0.58 28.60 -24.89
C LYS A 434 1.00 27.66 -26.01
N TYR A 435 0.41 27.80 -27.17
CA TYR A 435 0.74 27.00 -28.34
C TYR A 435 1.00 27.86 -29.55
N ARG A 436 1.82 27.36 -30.49
CA ARG A 436 2.04 28.04 -31.77
C ARG A 436 0.84 27.84 -32.70
N LYS A 437 0.31 28.93 -33.24
CA LYS A 437 -0.78 28.87 -34.24
C LYS A 437 -0.23 28.41 -35.60
N PRO A 438 -0.90 27.49 -36.32
CA PRO A 438 -0.52 27.14 -37.69
C PRO A 438 -0.47 28.40 -38.57
N ALA A 439 0.47 28.43 -39.52
CA ALA A 439 0.60 29.49 -40.52
C ALA A 439 -0.45 29.37 -41.63
#